data_AF-A0A2A5SQP3-F1
#
_entry.id   AF-A0A2A5SQP3-F1
#
_cell.length_a   1.000
_cell.length_b   1.000
_cell.length_c   1.000
_cell.angle_alpha   90.00
_cell.angle_beta   90.00
_cell.angle_gamma   90.00
#
_symmetry.space_group_name_H-M   'P 1'
#
loop_
_entity.id
_entity.type
_entity.pdbx_description
1 polymer ?
#
loop_
_entity_poly.entity_id
_entity_poly.type
_entity_poly.pdbx_seq_one_letter_code
_entity_poly.pdbx_strand_id
1 'polypeptide(L)' 'MKEFRQMEEKKRKAVYNPKADKLWNEKNKQYRQYLNKRSATKNFILKLATNEDIKLVNDWLNERINSEEK' A
#
# COMPACT_ATOMS: atom_id res chain seq x y z
N MET A 1 -25.88 -6.00 43.49
CA MET A 1 -24.86 -5.05 43.00
C MET A 1 -23.49 -5.69 43.11
N LYS A 2 -22.67 -5.58 42.04
CA LYS A 2 -21.30 -6.09 41.87
C LYS A 2 -21.25 -7.63 41.80
N GLU A 3 -20.78 -8.28 40.74
CA GLU A 3 -19.61 -7.99 39.94
C GLU A 3 -19.86 -8.42 38.49
N PHE A 4 -20.18 -7.48 37.60
CA PHE A 4 -19.85 -7.63 36.18
C PHE A 4 -18.33 -7.57 36.09
N ARG A 5 -17.69 -8.70 36.41
CA ARG A 5 -16.25 -8.89 36.28
C ARG A 5 -15.93 -8.74 34.81
N GLN A 6 -15.42 -7.58 34.44
CA GLN A 6 -14.81 -7.31 33.15
C GLN A 6 -13.77 -8.40 32.89
N MET A 7 -14.16 -9.48 32.21
CA MET A 7 -13.21 -10.27 31.44
C MET A 7 -12.82 -9.39 30.26
N GLU A 8 -11.96 -8.41 30.51
CA GLU A 8 -11.19 -7.82 29.44
C GLU A 8 -10.38 -8.96 28.83
N GLU A 9 -10.82 -9.46 27.67
CA GLU A 9 -10.09 -10.43 26.90
C GLU A 9 -8.66 -9.90 26.73
N LYS A 10 -7.69 -10.49 27.44
CA LYS A 10 -6.28 -10.13 27.34
C LYS A 10 -5.87 -10.25 25.87
N LYS A 11 -5.81 -9.11 25.17
CA LYS A 11 -5.37 -9.04 23.77
C LYS A 11 -3.99 -9.68 23.71
N ARG A 12 -3.83 -10.70 22.87
CA ARG A 12 -2.53 -11.38 22.71
C ARG A 12 -1.49 -10.33 22.35
N LYS A 13 -0.38 -10.32 23.07
CA LYS A 13 0.76 -9.46 22.72
C LYS A 13 1.21 -9.89 21.32
N ALA A 14 1.13 -8.98 20.35
CA ALA A 14 1.69 -9.23 19.03
C ALA A 14 3.20 -9.41 19.19
N VAL A 15 3.69 -10.62 18.94
CA VAL A 15 5.12 -10.91 18.96
C VAL A 15 5.66 -10.68 17.57
N TYR A 16 6.57 -9.71 17.44
CA TYR A 16 7.27 -9.46 16.18
C TYR A 16 8.11 -10.68 15.79
N ASN A 17 7.90 -11.22 14.60
CA ASN A 17 8.68 -12.34 14.07
C ASN A 17 9.35 -11.98 12.73
N PRO A 18 10.57 -11.45 12.77
CA PRO A 18 11.27 -10.98 11.56
C PRO A 18 11.53 -12.10 10.54
N LYS A 19 11.65 -13.37 10.96
CA LYS A 19 11.87 -14.49 10.04
C LYS A 19 10.62 -14.81 9.23
N ALA A 20 9.46 -14.82 9.88
CA ALA A 20 8.17 -15.05 9.22
C ALA A 20 7.85 -13.91 8.25
N ASP A 21 8.08 -12.66 8.68
CA ASP A 21 7.88 -11.48 7.82
C ASP A 21 8.79 -11.54 6.59
N LYS A 22 10.06 -11.92 6.76
CA LYS A 22 11.00 -12.07 5.64
C LYS A 22 10.50 -13.10 4.61
N LEU A 23 10.09 -14.29 5.06
CA LEU A 23 9.56 -15.34 4.18
C LEU A 23 8.32 -14.89 3.42
N TRP A 24 7.39 -14.21 4.10
CA TRP A 24 6.21 -13.67 3.45
C TRP A 24 6.56 -12.57 2.44
N ASN A 25 7.51 -11.71 2.80
CA ASN A 25 8.00 -10.63 1.96
C ASN A 25 8.68 -11.12 0.68
N GLU A 26 9.43 -12.23 0.77
CA GLU A 26 10.07 -12.87 -0.38
C GLU A 26 9.03 -13.53 -1.29
N LYS A 27 8.09 -14.29 -0.72
CA LYS A 27 7.01 -14.94 -1.48
C LYS A 27 6.11 -13.94 -2.20
N ASN A 28 5.87 -12.77 -1.61
CA ASN A 28 4.96 -11.75 -2.13
C ASN A 28 5.69 -10.54 -2.73
N LYS A 29 6.94 -10.71 -3.17
CA LYS A 29 7.81 -9.61 -3.62
C LYS A 29 7.16 -8.74 -4.69
N GLN A 30 6.56 -9.34 -5.72
CA GLN A 30 5.92 -8.60 -6.82
C GLN A 30 4.71 -7.79 -6.34
N TYR A 31 3.84 -8.40 -5.54
CA TYR A 31 2.67 -7.71 -4.99
C TYR A 31 3.06 -6.54 -4.09
N ARG A 32 4.08 -6.72 -3.24
CA ARG A 32 4.63 -5.64 -2.42
C ARG A 32 5.23 -4.52 -3.27
N GLN A 33 5.96 -4.86 -4.33
CA GLN A 33 6.48 -3.85 -5.25
C GLN A 33 5.36 -3.05 -5.91
N TYR A 34 4.27 -3.72 -6.33
CA TYR A 34 3.08 -3.04 -6.83
C TYR A 34 2.49 -2.07 -5.80
N LEU A 35 2.28 -2.51 -4.56
CA LEU A 35 1.73 -1.66 -3.50
C LEU A 35 2.62 -0.46 -3.19
N ASN A 36 3.94 -0.68 -3.08
CA ASN A 36 4.91 0.37 -2.82
C ASN A 36 4.90 1.41 -3.94
N LYS A 37 4.96 0.96 -5.21
CA LYS A 37 4.90 1.85 -6.38
C LYS A 37 3.58 2.61 -6.40
N ARG A 38 2.45 1.93 -6.22
CA ARG A 38 1.12 2.56 -6.19
C ARG A 38 1.02 3.65 -5.13
N SER A 39 1.46 3.37 -3.91
CA SER A 39 1.40 4.36 -2.82
C SER A 39 2.35 5.54 -3.06
N ALA A 40 3.55 5.27 -3.57
CA ALA A 40 4.51 6.32 -3.90
C ALA A 40 3.99 7.23 -5.00
N THR A 41 3.47 6.66 -6.09
CA THR A 41 2.86 7.40 -7.20
C THR A 41 1.68 8.25 -6.74
N LYS A 42 0.78 7.69 -5.91
CA LYS A 42 -0.33 8.46 -5.33
C LYS A 42 0.16 9.69 -4.56
N ASN A 43 1.14 9.49 -3.67
CA ASN A 43 1.69 10.59 -2.88
C ASN A 43 2.40 11.62 -3.74
N PHE A 44 3.14 11.18 -4.76
CA PHE A 44 3.80 12.07 -5.71
C PHE A 44 2.78 12.98 -6.39
N ILE A 45 1.78 12.40 -7.06
CA ILE A 45 0.76 13.15 -7.81
C ILE A 45 -0.01 14.13 -6.90
N LEU A 46 -0.38 13.70 -5.68
CA LEU A 46 -1.23 14.51 -4.82
C LEU A 46 -0.50 15.59 -4.01
N LYS A 47 0.80 15.42 -3.75
CA LYS A 47 1.50 16.28 -2.77
C LYS A 47 2.79 16.92 -3.29
N LEU A 48 3.47 16.31 -4.26
CA LEU A 48 4.81 16.73 -4.68
C LEU A 48 4.86 17.20 -6.13
N ALA A 49 4.04 16.62 -6.99
CA ALA A 49 4.05 16.85 -8.42
C ALA A 49 3.77 18.33 -8.76
N THR A 50 4.54 18.85 -9.70
CA THR A 50 4.29 20.16 -10.30
C THR A 50 3.20 20.07 -11.37
N ASN A 51 2.74 21.21 -11.87
CA ASN A 51 1.75 21.24 -12.96
C ASN A 51 2.27 20.56 -14.24
N GLU A 52 3.58 20.66 -14.51
CA GLU A 52 4.21 20.00 -15.66
C GLU A 52 4.22 18.48 -15.49
N ASP A 53 4.56 18.00 -14.28
CA ASP A 53 4.52 16.57 -13.96
C ASP A 53 3.11 15.99 -14.12
N ILE A 54 2.08 16.71 -13.66
CA ILE A 54 0.68 16.29 -13.82
C ILE A 54 0.32 16.17 -15.30
N LYS A 55 0.77 17.11 -16.13
CA LYS A 55 0.54 17.07 -17.58
C LYS A 55 1.20 15.83 -18.20
N LEU A 56 2.47 15.58 -17.88
CA LEU A 56 3.19 14.39 -18.37
C LEU A 56 2.50 13.08 -17.94
N VAL A 57 2.03 13.00 -16.70
CA VAL A 57 1.30 11.82 -16.21
C VAL A 57 0.01 11.60 -17.01
N ASN A 58 -0.72 12.66 -17.35
CA ASN A 58 -1.90 12.56 -18.19
C ASN A 58 -1.56 12.07 -19.61
N ASP A 59 -0.45 12.55 -20.19
CA ASP A 59 -0.02 12.11 -21.51
C ASP A 59 0.30 10.60 -21.52
N TRP A 60 1.00 10.08 -20.49
CA TRP A 60 1.25 8.65 -20.35
C TRP A 60 -0.02 7.83 -20.15
N LEU A 61 -1.01 8.35 -19.39
CA LEU A 61 -2.30 7.68 -19.22
C LEU A 61 -3.06 7.59 -20.53
N ASN A 62 -3.08 8.67 -21.32
CA ASN A 62 -3.70 8.69 -22.64
C ASN A 62 -3.02 7.71 -23.58
N GLU A 63 -1.68 7.66 -23.60
CA GLU A 63 -0.92 6.68 -24.39
C GLU A 63 -1.30 5.24 -24.01
N ARG A 64 -1.39 4.95 -22.70
CA ARG A 64 -1.76 3.62 -22.21
C ARG A 64 -3.18 3.23 -22.64
N ILE A 65 -4.16 4.11 -22.47
CA ILE A 65 -5.56 3.85 -22.86
C ILE A 65 -5.65 3.61 -24.36
N ASN A 66 -5.06 4.49 -25.17
CA ASN A 66 -5.10 4.37 -26.63
C ASN A 66 -4.34 3.13 -27.14
N SER A 67 -3.35 2.63 -26.40
CA SER A 67 -2.65 1.38 -26.73
C SER A 67 -3.49 0.13 -26.48
N GLU A 68 -4.50 0.20 -25.60
CA GLU A 68 -5.40 -0.91 -25.29
C GLU A 68 -6.59 -0.99 -26.26
N GLU A 69 -6.89 0.10 -26.97
CA GLU A 69 -7.97 0.19 -27.96
C GLU A 69 -7.58 -0.27 -29.38
N LYS A 70 -6.28 -0.53 -29.62
CA LYS A 70 -5.74 -1.06 -30.89
C LYS A 70 -5.58 -2.58 -30.86
#